data_AF-A0A4Q6I8N4-F1
#
_entry.id   AF-A0A4Q6I8N4-F1
#
_cell.length_a   1.000
_cell.length_b   1.000
_cell.length_c   1.000
_cell.angle_alpha   90.00
_cell.angle_beta   90.00
_cell.angle_gamma   90.00
#
_symmetry.space_group_name_H-M   'P 1'
#
loop_
_entity.id
_entity.type
_entity.pdbx_description
1 polymer ?
#
loop_
_entity_poly.entity_id
_entity_poly.type
_entity_poly.pdbx_seq_one_letter_code
_entity_poly.pdbx_strand_id
1 'polypeptide(L)'
;MRHTTAVRRLRTITDACHRARRLPGGGALLAVHAYGPILEGTGDIPVVHIALVVDLPAEELPWGVEPPECTALANLLDLGKAPVVRRWRPAAWPVWNHAIRRPLRIWSPAGPDTRALDALAAGQAGSLRLAAPQPTEEDEQRRVETAASLLHLRRVRDRYWDDGPWRRAHRGSGRFPEDSLWGAVDGYLELLDAAAEAPPHR
;
A
#
# COMPACT_ATOMS: atom_id res chain seq x y z
N MET A 1 -15.71 13.01 -2.44
CA MET A 1 -16.62 12.51 -1.39
C MET A 1 -16.37 13.26 -0.08
N ARG A 2 -17.41 13.58 0.71
CA ARG A 2 -17.22 14.29 1.99
C ARG A 2 -16.33 13.50 2.96
N HIS A 3 -15.54 14.19 3.77
CA HIS A 3 -14.63 13.59 4.76
C HIS A 3 -15.32 12.53 5.65
N THR A 4 -16.51 12.82 6.19
CA THR A 4 -17.27 11.85 7.00
C THR A 4 -17.62 10.56 6.25
N THR A 5 -17.87 10.65 4.94
CA THR A 5 -18.14 9.47 4.08
C THR A 5 -16.87 8.66 3.88
N ALA A 6 -15.73 9.34 3.71
CA ALA A 6 -14.42 8.71 3.59
C ALA A 6 -14.03 7.96 4.89
N VAL A 7 -14.27 8.56 6.07
CA VAL A 7 -14.05 7.89 7.36
C VAL A 7 -14.98 6.70 7.56
N ARG A 8 -16.27 6.83 7.21
CA ARG A 8 -17.20 5.69 7.24
C ARG A 8 -16.71 4.55 6.34
N ARG A 9 -16.14 4.87 5.17
CA ARG A 9 -15.55 3.87 4.28
C ARG A 9 -14.35 3.18 4.92
N LEU A 10 -13.47 3.91 5.62
CA LEU A 10 -12.39 3.29 6.38
C LEU A 10 -12.92 2.29 7.41
N ARG A 11 -13.98 2.64 8.16
CA ARG A 11 -14.61 1.70 9.11
C ARG A 11 -15.08 0.42 8.44
N THR A 12 -15.77 0.54 7.30
CA THR A 12 -16.20 -0.62 6.51
C THR A 12 -15.01 -1.49 6.08
N ILE A 13 -13.90 -0.88 5.66
CA ILE A 13 -12.68 -1.58 5.28
C ILE A 13 -12.07 -2.30 6.49
N THR A 14 -11.94 -1.63 7.64
CA THR A 14 -11.36 -2.24 8.84
C THR A 14 -12.21 -3.39 9.38
N ASP A 15 -13.53 -3.29 9.29
CA ASP A 15 -14.45 -4.37 9.64
C ASP A 15 -14.30 -5.56 8.68
N ALA A 16 -14.18 -5.28 7.38
CA ALA A 16 -13.92 -6.30 6.37
C ALA A 16 -12.57 -6.99 6.62
N CYS A 17 -11.52 -6.25 6.97
CA CYS A 17 -10.21 -6.80 7.34
C CYS A 17 -10.31 -7.73 8.55
N HIS A 18 -11.02 -7.31 9.59
CA HIS A 18 -11.21 -8.13 10.79
C HIS A 18 -11.98 -9.43 10.51
N ARG A 19 -13.00 -9.39 9.65
CA ARG A 19 -13.73 -10.59 9.21
C ARG A 19 -12.86 -11.48 8.34
N ALA A 20 -12.18 -10.91 7.35
CA ALA A 20 -11.32 -11.62 6.39
C ALA A 20 -10.17 -12.37 7.06
N ARG A 21 -9.63 -11.83 8.16
CA ARG A 21 -8.58 -12.49 8.96
C ARG A 21 -8.97 -13.89 9.46
N ARG A 22 -10.28 -14.17 9.61
CA ARG A 22 -10.79 -15.48 10.05
C ARG A 22 -10.93 -16.49 8.90
N LEU A 23 -10.68 -16.06 7.66
CA LEU A 23 -10.78 -16.89 6.46
C LEU A 23 -9.41 -17.42 6.04
N PRO A 24 -9.34 -18.54 5.30
CA PRO A 24 -8.09 -19.02 4.72
C PRO A 24 -7.41 -17.93 3.87
N GLY A 25 -6.10 -17.73 4.07
CA GLY A 25 -5.33 -16.67 3.40
C GLY A 25 -5.42 -15.27 4.03
N GLY A 26 -6.33 -15.04 4.98
CA GLY A 26 -6.48 -13.74 5.65
C GLY A 26 -5.38 -13.41 6.68
N GLY A 27 -4.54 -14.39 7.03
CA GLY A 27 -3.48 -14.23 8.04
C GLY A 27 -2.31 -13.35 7.61
N ALA A 28 -2.11 -13.15 6.31
CA ALA A 28 -1.00 -12.37 5.77
C ALA A 28 -1.13 -10.86 6.03
N LEU A 29 -2.34 -10.34 6.29
CA LEU A 29 -2.52 -8.91 6.56
C LEU A 29 -2.15 -8.57 8.01
N LEU A 30 -1.14 -7.70 8.16
CA LEU A 30 -0.57 -7.33 9.46
C LEU A 30 -0.98 -5.92 9.91
N ALA A 31 -1.26 -5.01 9.00
CA ALA A 31 -1.78 -3.69 9.34
C ALA A 31 -2.46 -3.01 8.16
N VAL A 32 -3.38 -2.10 8.45
CA VAL A 32 -3.89 -1.13 7.47
C VAL A 32 -3.66 0.26 8.00
N HIS A 33 -3.11 1.11 7.14
CA HIS A 33 -2.87 2.52 7.44
C HIS A 33 -3.62 3.41 6.46
N ALA A 34 -4.21 4.49 6.97
CA ALA A 34 -4.70 5.59 6.15
C ALA A 34 -3.57 6.61 5.91
N TYR A 35 -3.53 7.21 4.72
CA TYR A 35 -2.61 8.30 4.40
C TYR A 35 -3.22 9.32 3.44
N GLY A 36 -2.51 10.41 3.18
CA GLY A 36 -2.95 11.42 2.22
C GLY A 36 -4.10 12.31 2.73
N PRO A 37 -4.96 12.83 1.83
CA PRO A 37 -5.93 13.90 2.14
C PRO A 37 -6.89 13.61 3.30
N ILE A 38 -7.19 12.33 3.56
CA ILE A 38 -8.08 11.93 4.66
C ILE A 38 -7.54 12.28 6.04
N LEU A 39 -6.23 12.43 6.18
CA LEU A 39 -5.58 12.78 7.44
C LEU A 39 -5.70 14.26 7.79
N GLU A 40 -5.97 15.13 6.80
CA GLU A 40 -6.01 16.59 6.99
C GLU A 40 -7.39 17.10 7.43
N GLY A 41 -8.43 16.25 7.39
CA GLY A 41 -9.74 16.59 7.98
C GLY A 41 -10.61 17.57 7.19
N THR A 42 -10.09 18.15 6.10
CA THR A 42 -10.76 19.24 5.36
C THR A 42 -10.95 18.91 3.89
N GLY A 43 -12.08 19.35 3.33
CA GLY A 43 -12.33 19.34 1.89
C GLY A 43 -13.02 18.06 1.36
N ASP A 44 -13.18 18.03 0.04
CA ASP A 44 -13.68 16.86 -0.66
C ASP A 44 -12.54 15.86 -0.89
N ILE A 45 -12.78 14.61 -0.51
CA ILE A 45 -11.84 13.50 -0.67
C ILE A 45 -12.32 12.69 -1.88
N PRO A 46 -11.75 12.85 -3.08
CA PRO A 46 -12.21 12.10 -4.25
C PRO A 46 -11.97 10.59 -4.08
N VAL A 47 -10.86 10.23 -3.42
CA VAL A 47 -10.40 8.86 -3.24
C VAL A 47 -9.75 8.68 -1.87
N VAL A 48 -9.98 7.53 -1.24
CA VAL A 48 -9.36 7.18 0.05
C VAL A 48 -8.05 6.44 -0.21
N HIS A 49 -6.96 6.88 0.40
CA HIS A 49 -5.67 6.23 0.26
C HIS A 49 -5.38 5.33 1.47
N ILE A 50 -5.10 4.06 1.22
CA ILE A 50 -4.70 3.09 2.26
C ILE A 50 -3.44 2.34 1.86
N ALA A 51 -2.62 2.05 2.87
CA ALA A 51 -1.48 1.16 2.76
C ALA A 51 -1.78 -0.13 3.54
N LEU A 52 -1.70 -1.27 2.87
CA LEU A 52 -1.88 -2.59 3.46
C LEU A 52 -0.50 -3.22 3.67
N VAL A 53 -0.17 -3.47 4.93
CA VAL A 53 1.08 -4.12 5.33
C VAL A 53 0.84 -5.62 5.39
N VAL A 54 1.60 -6.38 4.62
CA VAL A 54 1.45 -7.83 4.52
C VAL A 54 2.75 -8.56 4.85
N ASP A 55 2.61 -9.79 5.34
CA ASP A 55 3.70 -10.72 5.61
C ASP A 55 4.16 -11.41 4.31
N LEU A 56 4.80 -10.63 3.43
CA LEU A 56 5.45 -11.11 2.21
C LEU A 56 6.90 -10.63 2.18
N PRO A 57 7.81 -11.41 1.55
CA PRO A 57 9.18 -10.98 1.33
C PRO A 57 9.24 -9.66 0.54
N ALA A 58 10.14 -8.77 0.94
CA ALA A 58 10.21 -7.43 0.35
C ALA A 58 10.61 -7.45 -1.14
N GLU A 59 11.35 -8.47 -1.56
CA GLU A 59 11.72 -8.73 -2.95
C GLU A 59 10.53 -9.15 -3.84
N GLU A 60 9.47 -9.70 -3.24
CA GLU A 60 8.24 -10.09 -3.92
C GLU A 60 7.21 -8.94 -3.93
N LEU A 61 7.36 -7.98 -3.01
CA LEU A 61 6.50 -6.81 -2.89
C LEU A 61 7.23 -5.44 -2.95
N PRO A 62 8.04 -5.17 -4.00
CA PRO A 62 8.54 -3.82 -4.24
C PRO A 62 7.41 -2.82 -4.51
N TRP A 63 7.77 -1.53 -4.52
CA TRP A 63 6.82 -0.46 -4.80
C TRP A 63 6.12 -0.66 -6.17
N GLY A 64 4.80 -0.43 -6.21
CA GLY A 64 3.99 -0.58 -7.42
C GLY A 64 3.57 -2.01 -7.76
N VAL A 65 4.18 -3.02 -7.14
CA VAL A 65 3.87 -4.44 -7.40
C VAL A 65 2.65 -4.89 -6.58
N GLU A 66 1.79 -5.68 -7.21
CA GLU A 66 0.68 -6.36 -6.55
C GLU A 66 0.68 -7.85 -6.94
N PRO A 67 1.23 -8.74 -6.08
CA PRO A 67 1.22 -10.18 -6.29
C PRO A 67 -0.21 -10.76 -6.32
N PRO A 68 -0.40 -11.98 -6.87
CA PRO A 68 -1.71 -12.63 -6.93
C PRO A 68 -2.41 -12.75 -5.56
N GLU A 69 -1.65 -13.01 -4.49
CA GLU A 69 -2.13 -13.11 -3.11
C GLU A 69 -2.73 -11.77 -2.65
N CYS A 70 -2.10 -10.65 -3.00
CA CYS A 70 -2.59 -9.30 -2.72
C CYS A 70 -3.85 -8.98 -3.53
N THR A 71 -3.93 -9.39 -4.80
CA THR A 71 -5.16 -9.24 -5.60
C THR A 71 -6.31 -10.05 -4.99
N ALA A 72 -6.06 -11.31 -4.59
CA ALA A 72 -7.07 -12.15 -3.95
C ALA A 72 -7.59 -11.50 -2.65
N LEU A 73 -6.68 -10.97 -1.83
CA LEU A 73 -7.03 -10.23 -0.62
C LEU A 73 -7.82 -8.95 -0.93
N ALA A 74 -7.44 -8.18 -1.96
CA ALA A 74 -8.17 -6.98 -2.37
C ALA A 74 -9.63 -7.28 -2.75
N ASN A 75 -9.85 -8.39 -3.45
CA ASN A 75 -11.18 -8.86 -3.83
C ASN A 75 -11.99 -9.32 -2.62
N LEU A 76 -11.36 -10.04 -1.69
CA LEU A 76 -11.98 -10.45 -0.43
C LEU A 76 -12.45 -9.25 0.42
N LEU A 77 -11.69 -8.16 0.36
CA LEU A 77 -11.97 -6.91 1.07
C LEU A 77 -12.86 -5.94 0.29
N ASP A 78 -13.30 -6.31 -0.92
CA ASP A 78 -14.13 -5.50 -1.82
C ASP A 78 -13.51 -4.11 -2.12
N LEU A 79 -12.18 -4.05 -2.24
CA LEU A 79 -11.45 -2.80 -2.45
C LEU A 79 -11.56 -2.28 -3.89
N GLY A 80 -11.92 -3.14 -4.86
CA GLY A 80 -12.07 -2.75 -6.26
C GLY A 80 -13.38 -2.03 -6.59
N LYS A 81 -14.38 -2.05 -5.69
CA LYS A 81 -15.72 -1.48 -5.95
C LYS A 81 -15.90 -0.05 -5.44
N ALA A 82 -14.87 0.57 -4.90
CA ALA A 82 -14.96 1.89 -4.30
C ALA A 82 -13.77 2.77 -4.70
N PRO A 83 -13.91 4.10 -4.60
CA PRO A 83 -12.82 5.04 -4.79
C PRO A 83 -11.79 4.90 -3.67
N VAL A 84 -10.95 3.88 -3.76
CA VAL A 84 -9.86 3.56 -2.85
C VAL A 84 -8.60 3.33 -3.68
N VAL A 85 -7.56 4.12 -3.40
CA VAL A 85 -6.19 3.81 -3.84
C VAL A 85 -5.57 2.97 -2.74
N ARG A 86 -5.10 1.78 -3.12
CA ARG A 86 -4.38 0.88 -2.23
C ARG A 86 -2.92 0.82 -2.63
N ARG A 87 -2.04 0.78 -1.64
CA ARG A 87 -0.63 0.43 -1.81
C ARG A 87 -0.30 -0.74 -0.91
N TRP A 88 0.53 -1.65 -1.41
CA TRP A 88 0.99 -2.81 -0.66
C TRP A 88 2.37 -2.53 -0.11
N ARG A 89 2.61 -2.94 1.14
CA ARG A 89 3.89 -2.75 1.82
C ARG A 89 4.33 -4.07 2.48
N PRO A 90 5.58 -4.50 2.29
CA PRO A 90 6.08 -5.66 3.01
C PRO A 90 6.32 -5.26 4.46
N ALA A 91 6.08 -6.19 5.39
CA ALA A 91 6.30 -5.96 6.82
C ALA A 91 7.77 -5.66 7.18
N ALA A 92 8.70 -6.10 6.33
CA ALA A 92 10.14 -5.88 6.50
C ALA A 92 10.57 -4.41 6.28
N TRP A 93 9.73 -3.57 5.68
CA TRP A 93 10.02 -2.16 5.43
C TRP A 93 9.08 -1.25 6.22
N PRO A 94 9.50 0.00 6.48
CA PRO A 94 8.59 1.02 6.97
C PRO A 94 7.38 1.16 6.04
N VAL A 95 6.20 1.39 6.63
CA VAL A 95 4.98 1.65 5.85
C VAL A 95 5.06 3.00 5.12
N TRP A 96 5.84 3.94 5.64
CA TRP A 96 6.10 5.23 5.02
C TRP A 96 7.13 5.09 3.89
N ASN A 97 7.04 5.97 2.91
CA ASN A 97 8.04 6.21 1.86
C ASN A 97 7.78 7.58 1.22
N HIS A 98 8.30 7.81 0.01
CA HIS A 98 8.12 9.06 -0.72
C HIS A 98 6.65 9.43 -0.98
N ALA A 99 5.78 8.43 -1.15
CA ALA A 99 4.34 8.62 -1.41
C ALA A 99 3.47 8.52 -0.14
N ILE A 100 3.88 7.70 0.84
CA ILE A 100 3.11 7.45 2.07
C ILE A 100 3.69 8.30 3.20
N ARG A 101 3.13 9.51 3.39
CA ARG A 101 3.63 10.48 4.39
C ARG A 101 2.87 10.43 5.71
N ARG A 102 3.61 10.16 6.79
CA ARG A 102 3.10 10.11 8.19
C ARG A 102 1.76 9.37 8.29
N PRO A 103 1.70 8.10 7.87
CA PRO A 103 0.45 7.34 7.85
C PRO A 103 -0.10 7.11 9.26
N LEU A 104 -1.40 6.86 9.35
CA LEU A 104 -2.12 6.59 10.61
C LEU A 104 -2.61 5.14 10.58
N ARG A 105 -2.22 4.31 11.55
CA ARG A 105 -2.69 2.92 11.64
C ARG A 105 -4.16 2.91 12.06
N ILE A 106 -5.00 2.26 11.26
CA ILE A 106 -6.46 2.17 11.51
C ILE A 106 -6.93 0.75 11.79
N TRP A 107 -6.07 -0.24 11.56
CA TRP A 107 -6.38 -1.65 11.82
C TRP A 107 -5.11 -2.45 12.07
N SER A 108 -5.27 -3.50 12.89
CA SER A 108 -4.25 -4.51 13.15
C SER A 108 -4.91 -5.89 13.36
N PRO A 109 -4.14 -6.97 13.49
CA PRO A 109 -4.57 -8.27 14.02
C PRO A 109 -5.55 -8.23 15.19
N ALA A 110 -5.38 -7.28 16.11
CA ALA A 110 -6.24 -7.11 17.29
C ALA A 110 -7.62 -6.51 16.96
N GLY A 111 -7.80 -6.00 15.74
CA GLY A 111 -9.03 -5.39 15.26
C GLY A 111 -8.85 -3.95 14.77
N PRO A 112 -9.97 -3.29 14.42
CA PRO A 112 -10.00 -1.87 14.09
C PRO A 112 -9.48 -1.01 15.25
N ASP A 113 -8.66 0.00 14.92
CA ASP A 113 -8.23 1.02 15.89
C ASP A 113 -9.33 2.09 15.99
N THR A 114 -10.26 1.88 16.92
CA THR A 114 -11.41 2.77 17.12
C THR A 114 -10.96 4.18 17.49
N ARG A 115 -9.92 4.31 18.33
CA ARG A 115 -9.33 5.60 18.71
C ARG A 115 -8.83 6.37 17.49
N ALA A 116 -8.10 5.71 16.58
CA ALA A 116 -7.62 6.33 15.36
C ALA A 116 -8.78 6.76 14.42
N LEU A 117 -9.80 5.91 14.26
CA LEU A 117 -10.96 6.18 13.41
C LEU A 117 -11.86 7.30 13.97
N ASP A 118 -12.00 7.39 15.28
CA ASP A 118 -12.73 8.46 15.97
C ASP A 118 -11.96 9.78 15.87
N ALA A 119 -10.64 9.75 16.08
CA ALA A 119 -9.79 10.94 15.90
C ALA A 119 -9.80 11.44 14.46
N LEU A 120 -9.88 10.55 13.46
CA LEU A 120 -10.08 10.94 12.07
C LEU A 120 -11.42 11.66 11.90
N ALA A 121 -12.52 11.08 12.38
CA ALA A 121 -13.86 11.68 12.27
C ALA A 121 -13.93 13.08 12.92
N ALA A 122 -13.17 13.30 13.99
CA ALA A 122 -13.08 14.58 14.70
C ALA A 122 -12.08 15.57 14.08
N GLY A 123 -11.31 15.19 13.06
CA GLY A 123 -10.24 16.03 12.50
C GLY A 123 -9.03 16.21 13.43
N GLN A 124 -8.81 15.28 14.36
CA GLN A 124 -7.81 15.35 15.43
C GLN A 124 -6.75 14.23 15.35
N ALA A 125 -6.62 13.57 14.20
CA ALA A 125 -5.71 12.44 14.03
C ALA A 125 -4.22 12.81 14.05
N GLY A 126 -3.87 14.10 14.01
CA GLY A 126 -2.51 14.59 13.83
C GLY A 126 -1.48 14.04 14.84
N SER A 127 -1.88 13.84 16.10
CA SER A 127 -1.03 13.31 17.18
C SER A 127 -0.88 11.79 17.15
N LEU A 128 -1.76 11.08 16.45
CA LEU A 128 -1.74 9.61 16.33
C LEU A 128 -1.00 9.14 15.06
N ARG A 129 -0.70 10.05 14.14
CA ARG A 129 0.08 9.77 12.93
C ARG A 129 1.51 9.37 13.29
N LEU A 130 2.11 8.50 12.49
CA LEU A 130 3.54 8.23 12.60
C LEU A 130 4.35 9.53 12.48
N ALA A 131 5.49 9.55 13.17
CA ALA A 131 6.47 10.63 13.02
C ALA A 131 6.97 10.69 11.57
N ALA A 132 7.40 11.87 11.13
CA ALA A 132 8.13 11.98 9.88
C ALA A 132 9.49 11.27 10.06
N PRO A 133 9.96 10.50 9.07
CA PRO A 133 11.32 9.98 9.08
C PRO A 133 12.33 11.12 9.05
N GLN A 134 13.53 10.87 9.57
CA GLN A 134 14.65 11.77 9.32
C GLN A 134 15.01 11.74 7.83
N PRO A 135 15.52 12.84 7.25
CA PRO A 135 15.90 12.88 5.84
C PRO A 135 16.89 11.78 5.44
N THR A 136 17.79 11.40 6.34
CA THR A 136 18.76 10.32 6.13
C THR A 136 18.09 8.95 6.08
N GLU A 137 17.09 8.69 6.94
CA GLU A 137 16.32 7.44 6.95
C GLU A 137 15.49 7.33 5.68
N GLU A 138 14.90 8.44 5.23
CA GLU A 138 14.11 8.48 3.99
C GLU A 138 14.99 8.18 2.76
N ASP A 139 16.19 8.73 2.73
CA ASP A 139 17.16 8.49 1.66
C ASP A 139 17.66 7.06 1.62
N GLU A 140 18.01 6.49 2.77
CA GLU A 140 18.45 5.10 2.87
C GLU A 140 17.33 4.16 2.41
N GLN A 141 16.12 4.36 2.92
CA GLN A 141 14.97 3.55 2.56
C GLN A 141 14.65 3.66 1.06
N ARG A 142 14.72 4.87 0.48
CA ARG A 142 14.51 5.08 -0.97
C ARG A 142 15.52 4.31 -1.81
N ARG A 143 16.80 4.28 -1.41
CA ARG A 143 17.83 3.49 -2.12
C ARG A 143 17.55 1.99 -2.05
N VAL A 144 17.16 1.48 -0.89
CA VAL A 144 16.77 0.08 -0.69
C VAL A 144 15.59 -0.30 -1.59
N GLU A 145 14.52 0.51 -1.59
CA GLU A 145 13.34 0.25 -2.42
C GLU A 145 13.65 0.35 -3.91
N THR A 146 14.46 1.33 -4.33
CA THR A 146 14.84 1.49 -5.75
C THR A 146 15.63 0.28 -6.25
N ALA A 147 16.58 -0.21 -5.46
CA ALA A 147 17.36 -1.40 -5.81
C ALA A 147 16.48 -2.66 -5.91
N ALA A 148 15.55 -2.83 -4.97
CA ALA A 148 14.60 -3.95 -4.97
C ALA A 148 13.63 -3.90 -6.16
N SER A 149 13.10 -2.71 -6.48
CA SER A 149 12.22 -2.50 -7.64
C SER A 149 12.94 -2.77 -8.96
N LEU A 150 14.19 -2.32 -9.11
CA LEU A 150 15.00 -2.62 -10.30
C LEU A 150 15.27 -4.12 -10.45
N LEU A 151 15.62 -4.79 -9.35
CA LEU A 151 15.85 -6.24 -9.35
C LEU A 151 14.57 -6.99 -9.74
N HIS A 152 13.42 -6.59 -9.20
CA HIS A 152 12.13 -7.18 -9.54
C HIS A 152 11.75 -6.94 -11.00
N LEU A 153 11.91 -5.72 -11.51
CA LEU A 153 11.65 -5.39 -12.91
C LEU A 153 12.49 -6.26 -13.85
N ARG A 154 13.77 -6.47 -13.53
CA ARG A 154 14.64 -7.39 -14.29
C ARG A 154 14.09 -8.82 -14.26
N ARG A 155 13.69 -9.33 -13.09
CA ARG A 155 13.07 -10.67 -12.98
C ARG A 155 11.80 -10.80 -13.79
N VAL A 156 10.91 -9.81 -13.75
CA VAL A 156 9.67 -9.82 -14.55
C VAL A 156 9.98 -9.82 -16.03
N ARG A 157 10.87 -8.91 -16.49
CA ARG A 157 11.31 -8.85 -17.89
C ARG A 157 11.87 -10.20 -18.35
N ASP A 158 12.75 -10.81 -17.56
CA ASP A 158 13.41 -12.06 -17.92
C ASP A 158 12.43 -13.23 -17.98
N ARG A 159 11.43 -13.26 -17.08
CA ARG A 159 10.42 -14.33 -17.03
C ARG A 159 9.21 -14.14 -17.94
N TYR A 160 9.02 -12.94 -18.47
CA TYR A 160 7.78 -12.56 -19.17
C TYR A 160 7.51 -13.45 -20.40
N TRP A 161 8.57 -13.90 -21.06
CA TRP A 161 8.53 -14.78 -22.24
C TRP A 161 8.89 -16.24 -21.97
N ASP A 162 9.22 -16.61 -20.73
CA ASP A 162 9.45 -18.01 -20.36
C ASP A 162 8.20 -18.86 -20.64
N ASP A 163 8.40 -20.13 -21.00
CA ASP A 163 7.53 -21.18 -21.60
C ASP A 163 6.06 -21.36 -21.11
N GLY A 164 5.40 -20.33 -20.58
CA GLY A 164 4.01 -20.29 -20.15
C GLY A 164 3.74 -20.37 -18.63
N PRO A 165 4.57 -20.95 -17.74
CA PRO A 165 4.24 -21.02 -16.31
C PRO A 165 4.05 -19.66 -15.64
N TRP A 166 4.96 -18.71 -15.88
CA TRP A 166 4.89 -17.39 -15.25
C TRP A 166 3.66 -16.61 -15.71
N ARG A 167 3.43 -16.53 -17.04
CA ARG A 167 2.24 -15.85 -17.60
C ARG A 167 0.92 -16.47 -17.14
N ARG A 168 0.86 -17.79 -16.91
CA ARG A 168 -0.34 -18.45 -16.37
C ARG A 168 -0.55 -18.10 -14.89
N ALA A 169 0.50 -18.06 -14.09
CA ALA A 169 0.42 -17.69 -12.67
C ALA A 169 0.02 -16.22 -12.47
N HIS A 170 0.34 -15.34 -13.42
CA HIS A 170 0.02 -13.90 -13.39
C HIS A 170 -1.25 -13.55 -14.18
N ARG A 171 -2.11 -14.56 -14.43
CA ARG A 171 -3.42 -14.38 -15.05
C ARG A 171 -4.50 -14.86 -14.09
N GLY A 172 -5.50 -14.02 -13.83
CA GLY A 172 -6.64 -14.39 -12.98
C GLY A 172 -7.18 -13.20 -12.20
N SER A 173 -8.41 -13.31 -11.70
CA SER A 173 -9.02 -12.27 -10.86
C SER A 173 -9.05 -10.87 -11.48
N GLY A 174 -9.20 -10.80 -12.82
CA GLY A 174 -9.18 -9.55 -13.58
C GLY A 174 -7.78 -8.98 -13.85
N ARG A 175 -6.71 -9.71 -13.51
CA ARG A 175 -5.31 -9.35 -13.78
C ARG A 175 -4.75 -10.12 -14.96
N PHE A 176 -3.84 -9.47 -15.67
CA PHE A 176 -3.08 -9.98 -16.80
C PHE A 176 -1.58 -9.88 -16.53
N PRO A 177 -0.74 -10.70 -17.20
CA PRO A 177 0.72 -10.61 -17.06
C PRO A 177 1.28 -9.21 -17.32
N GLU A 178 0.65 -8.45 -18.20
CA GLU A 178 0.97 -7.06 -18.52
C GLU A 178 0.81 -6.15 -17.30
N ASP A 179 -0.16 -6.41 -16.41
CA ASP A 179 -0.34 -5.61 -15.19
C ASP A 179 0.84 -5.76 -14.23
N SER A 180 1.49 -6.93 -14.20
CA SER A 180 2.70 -7.16 -13.41
C SER A 180 3.89 -6.42 -13.99
N LEU A 181 4.01 -6.37 -15.32
CA LEU A 181 5.04 -5.59 -16.00
C LEU A 181 4.85 -4.09 -15.76
N TRP A 182 3.63 -3.57 -15.97
CA TRP A 182 3.33 -2.15 -15.76
C TRP A 182 3.50 -1.74 -14.31
N GLY A 183 3.02 -2.55 -13.35
CA GLY A 183 3.25 -2.28 -11.92
C GLY A 183 4.73 -2.20 -11.54
N ALA A 184 5.57 -3.08 -12.11
CA ALA A 184 7.02 -3.06 -11.88
C ALA A 184 7.71 -1.85 -12.54
N VAL A 185 7.29 -1.47 -13.75
CA VAL A 185 7.82 -0.30 -14.47
C VAL A 185 7.42 0.98 -13.74
N ASP A 186 6.13 1.20 -13.51
CA ASP A 186 5.60 2.40 -12.88
C ASP A 186 6.16 2.57 -11.46
N GLY A 187 6.24 1.48 -10.69
CA GLY A 187 6.82 1.50 -9.36
C GLY A 187 8.30 1.87 -9.33
N TYR A 188 9.08 1.40 -10.30
CA TYR A 188 10.48 1.78 -10.42
C TYR A 188 10.65 3.25 -10.85
N LEU A 189 9.88 3.71 -11.83
CA LEU A 189 9.93 5.10 -12.30
C LEU A 189 9.51 6.08 -11.21
N GLU A 190 8.45 5.79 -10.45
CA GLU A 190 7.99 6.64 -9.34
C GLU A 190 9.08 6.84 -8.26
N LEU A 191 9.90 5.82 -8.00
CA LEU A 191 11.03 5.90 -7.08
C LEU A 191 12.20 6.73 -7.64
N LEU A 192 12.45 6.65 -8.95
CA LEU A 192 13.46 7.48 -9.62
C LEU A 192 13.06 8.96 -9.62
N ASP A 193 11.80 9.25 -9.94
CA ASP A 193 11.27 10.62 -9.93
C ASP A 193 11.38 11.21 -8.53
N ALA A 194 11.00 10.46 -7.50
CA ALA A 194 11.16 10.86 -6.11
C ALA A 194 12.62 11.11 -5.70
N ALA A 195 13.57 10.39 -6.31
CA ALA A 195 14.99 10.63 -6.07
C ALA A 195 15.52 11.89 -6.78
N ALA A 196 14.95 12.24 -7.94
CA ALA A 196 15.30 13.45 -8.68
C ALA A 196 14.73 14.73 -8.03
N GLU A 197 13.57 14.62 -7.39
CA GLU A 197 12.92 15.72 -6.67
C GLU A 197 13.55 16.00 -5.30
N ALA A 198 14.31 15.04 -4.75
CA ALA A 198 14.99 15.23 -3.47
C ALA A 198 16.11 16.29 -3.62
N PRO A 199 16.10 17.39 -2.84
CA PRO A 199 17.15 18.41 -2.93
C PRO A 199 18.51 17.78 -2.60
N PRO A 200 19.61 18.18 -3.30
CA PRO A 200 20.93 17.67 -2.99
C PRO A 200 21.31 18.11 -1.57
N HIS A 201 21.50 17.14 -0.67
CA HIS A 201 21.99 17.38 0.68
C HIS A 201 23.35 18.09 0.59
N ARG A 202 23.43 19.31 1.14
CA ARG A 202 24.68 20.06 1.37
C ARG A 202 25.21 19.77 2.76
#